data_AF-A0A0H4WSC1-F1
#
_entry.id   AF-A0A0H4WSC1-F1
#
_cell.length_a   1.000
_cell.length_b   1.000
_cell.length_c   1.000
_cell.angle_alpha   90.00
_cell.angle_beta   90.00
_cell.angle_gamma   90.00
#
_symmetry.space_group_name_H-M   'P 1'
#
loop_
_entity.id
_entity.type
_entity.pdbx_description
1 polymer ?
#
loop_
_entity_poly.entity_id
_entity_poly.type
_entity_poly.pdbx_seq_one_letter_code
_entity_poly.pdbx_strand_id
1 'polypeptide(L)'
;MLFHAHSGLRYLVLLAGILALAYFAFGLATKKPFDKLGRILGSAYSGLLQLQVLLGVGVLVTRFYYPALIGHIVMMVLAAGVAQATLSINRRKPQPAFVLPLVGVLVSIVFIIGGIMAIGRGVFTSTAM
;
A
#
# COMPACT_ATOMS: atom_id res chain seq x y z
N MET A 1 15.11 10.85 -12.32
CA MET A 1 14.40 9.61 -12.77
C MET A 1 13.68 8.90 -11.63
N LEU A 2 14.32 8.64 -10.47
CA LEU A 2 13.70 8.00 -9.30
C LEU A 2 12.37 8.65 -8.84
N PHE A 3 12.29 9.98 -8.85
CA PHE A 3 11.06 10.70 -8.49
C PHE A 3 9.88 10.40 -9.45
N HIS A 4 10.13 10.30 -10.75
CA HIS A 4 9.10 9.97 -11.73
C HIS A 4 8.64 8.52 -11.61
N ALA A 5 9.59 7.60 -11.37
CA ALA A 5 9.28 6.21 -11.08
C ALA A 5 8.45 6.07 -9.79
N HIS A 6 8.83 6.77 -8.72
CA HIS A 6 8.07 6.79 -7.46
C HIS A 6 6.68 7.42 -7.63
N SER A 7 6.57 8.53 -8.37
CA SER A 7 5.28 9.18 -8.64
C SER A 7 4.34 8.30 -9.46
N GLY A 8 4.86 7.67 -10.53
CA GLY A 8 4.11 6.75 -11.38
C GLY A 8 3.69 5.46 -10.65
N LEU A 9 4.60 4.86 -9.88
CA LEU A 9 4.35 3.62 -9.14
C LEU A 9 3.24 3.78 -8.09
N ARG A 10 3.04 4.99 -7.54
CA ARG A 10 1.92 5.28 -6.64
C ARG A 10 0.57 4.90 -7.24
N TYR A 11 0.37 5.18 -8.53
CA TYR A 11 -0.88 4.84 -9.22
C TYR A 11 -1.08 3.33 -9.35
N LEU A 12 -0.01 2.58 -9.58
CA LEU A 12 -0.05 1.11 -9.60
C LEU A 12 -0.34 0.54 -8.21
N VAL A 13 0.24 1.10 -7.15
CA VAL A 13 -0.04 0.72 -5.76
C VAL A 13 -1.51 0.95 -5.42
N LEU A 14 -2.06 2.11 -5.79
CA LEU A 14 -3.47 2.43 -5.56
C LEU A 14 -4.39 1.51 -6.36
N LEU A 15 -4.09 1.26 -7.63
CA LEU A 15 -4.86 0.34 -8.46
C LEU A 15 -4.84 -1.09 -7.87
N ALA A 16 -3.66 -1.60 -7.52
CA ALA A 16 -3.51 -2.90 -6.88
C ALA A 16 -4.25 -2.96 -5.53
N GLY A 17 -4.23 -1.87 -4.76
CA GLY A 17 -4.97 -1.74 -3.50
C GLY A 17 -6.48 -1.83 -3.72
N ILE A 18 -7.02 -1.11 -4.70
CA ILE A 18 -8.45 -1.16 -5.07
C ILE A 18 -8.84 -2.57 -5.51
N LEU A 19 -8.05 -3.20 -6.38
CA LEU A 19 -8.30 -4.57 -6.84
C LEU A 19 -8.27 -5.59 -5.71
N ALA A 20 -7.28 -5.50 -4.82
CA ALA A 20 -7.17 -6.38 -3.65
C ALA A 20 -8.35 -6.17 -2.69
N LEU A 21 -8.73 -4.92 -2.43
CA LEU A 21 -9.83 -4.56 -1.53
C LEU A 21 -11.17 -5.04 -2.09
N ALA A 22 -11.44 -4.82 -3.37
CA ALA A 22 -12.64 -5.30 -4.05
C ALA A 22 -12.71 -6.84 -4.01
N TYR A 23 -11.59 -7.52 -4.30
CA TYR A 23 -11.54 -8.98 -4.29
C TYR A 23 -11.74 -9.56 -2.88
N PHE A 24 -11.09 -9.01 -1.86
CA PHE A 24 -11.23 -9.47 -0.49
C PHE A 24 -12.62 -9.20 0.08
N ALA A 25 -13.21 -8.05 -0.24
CA ALA A 25 -14.60 -7.75 0.12
C ALA A 25 -15.58 -8.72 -0.56
N PHE A 26 -15.39 -9.01 -1.85
CA PHE A 26 -16.20 -9.97 -2.58
C PHE A 26 -16.05 -11.40 -2.05
N GLY A 27 -14.82 -11.85 -1.78
CA GLY A 27 -14.54 -13.16 -1.19
C GLY A 27 -15.16 -13.32 0.20
N LEU A 28 -15.15 -12.25 1.00
CA LEU A 28 -15.82 -12.23 2.30
C LEU A 28 -17.35 -12.29 2.18
N ALA A 29 -17.94 -11.48 1.29
CA ALA A 29 -19.40 -11.43 1.08
C ALA A 29 -19.96 -12.74 0.52
N THR A 30 -19.20 -13.41 -0.36
CA THR A 30 -19.58 -14.70 -0.95
C THR A 30 -19.19 -15.90 -0.07
N LYS A 31 -18.59 -15.67 1.11
CA LYS A 31 -18.07 -16.70 2.02
C LYS A 31 -17.18 -17.72 1.30
N LYS A 32 -16.45 -17.28 0.27
CA LYS A 32 -15.53 -18.16 -0.47
C LYS A 32 -14.37 -18.58 0.43
N PRO A 33 -13.82 -19.79 0.23
CA PRO A 33 -12.54 -20.14 0.81
C PRO A 33 -11.44 -19.25 0.22
N PHE A 34 -10.43 -18.92 1.03
CA PHE A 34 -9.31 -18.11 0.57
C PHE A 34 -8.51 -18.86 -0.49
N ASP A 35 -8.42 -18.28 -1.69
CA ASP A 35 -7.94 -18.97 -2.87
C ASP A 35 -6.59 -18.40 -3.37
N LYS A 36 -6.06 -19.01 -4.43
CA LYS A 36 -4.77 -18.63 -5.01
C LYS A 36 -4.78 -17.19 -5.53
N LEU A 37 -5.88 -16.71 -6.09
CA LEU A 37 -5.97 -15.34 -6.60
C LEU A 37 -5.92 -14.32 -5.46
N GLY A 38 -6.63 -14.55 -4.36
CA GLY A 38 -6.54 -13.68 -3.18
C GLY A 38 -5.11 -13.58 -2.64
N ARG A 39 -4.37 -14.69 -2.66
CA ARG A 39 -2.94 -14.69 -2.28
C ARG A 39 -2.08 -13.87 -3.25
N ILE A 40 -2.28 -14.04 -4.56
CA ILE A 40 -1.52 -13.33 -5.59
C ILE A 40 -1.78 -11.82 -5.49
N LEU A 41 -3.05 -11.40 -5.44
CA LEU A 41 -3.43 -9.99 -5.34
C LEU A 41 -2.87 -9.34 -4.07
N GLY A 42 -2.99 -10.01 -2.92
CA GLY A 42 -2.40 -9.53 -1.67
C GLY A 42 -0.88 -9.38 -1.76
N SER A 43 -0.18 -10.39 -2.29
CA SER A 43 1.27 -10.35 -2.45
C SER A 43 1.74 -9.28 -3.42
N ALA A 44 1.01 -9.07 -4.53
CA ALA A 44 1.30 -8.05 -5.52
C ALA A 44 1.13 -6.65 -4.93
N TYR A 45 0.02 -6.40 -4.22
CA TYR A 45 -0.21 -5.14 -3.52
C TYR A 45 0.89 -4.82 -2.50
N SER A 46 1.18 -5.79 -1.61
CA SER A 46 2.23 -5.63 -0.60
C SER A 46 3.61 -5.40 -1.23
N GLY A 47 3.96 -6.17 -2.27
CA GLY A 47 5.22 -6.01 -2.99
C GLY A 47 5.36 -4.66 -3.68
N LEU A 48 4.30 -4.18 -4.35
CA LEU A 48 4.28 -2.85 -4.97
C LEU A 48 4.41 -1.74 -3.92
N LEU A 49 3.72 -1.86 -2.79
CA LEU A 49 3.80 -0.90 -1.69
C LEU A 49 5.21 -0.86 -1.07
N GLN A 50 5.87 -2.01 -0.93
CA GLN A 50 7.27 -2.07 -0.47
C GLN A 50 8.24 -1.45 -1.48
N LEU A 51 8.05 -1.72 -2.77
CA LEU A 51 8.84 -1.09 -3.83
C LEU A 51 8.65 0.43 -3.83
N GLN A 52 7.43 0.91 -3.60
CA GLN A 52 7.14 2.34 -3.44
C GLN A 52 7.94 2.95 -2.30
N VAL A 53 7.95 2.31 -1.12
CA VAL A 53 8.74 2.77 0.02
C VAL A 53 10.23 2.78 -0.30
N LEU A 54 10.75 1.73 -0.96
CA LEU A 54 12.16 1.65 -1.35
C LEU A 54 12.56 2.76 -2.32
N LEU A 55 11.74 3.02 -3.35
CA LEU A 55 11.95 4.16 -4.25
C LEU A 55 11.84 5.49 -3.50
N GLY A 56 10.96 5.58 -2.50
CA GLY A 56 10.83 6.75 -1.63
C GLY A 56 12.13 7.03 -0.89
N VAL A 57 12.75 6.00 -0.30
CA VAL A 57 14.08 6.10 0.32
C VAL A 57 15.13 6.60 -0.69
N GLY A 58 15.13 6.07 -1.91
CA GLY A 58 16.01 6.57 -2.98
C GLY A 58 15.79 8.04 -3.31
N VAL A 59 14.55 8.52 -3.27
CA VAL A 59 14.23 9.96 -3.44
C VAL A 59 14.75 10.79 -2.27
N LEU A 60 14.68 10.30 -1.03
CA LEU A 60 15.19 11.03 0.15
C LEU A 60 16.69 11.30 0.07
N VAL A 61 17.47 10.35 -0.44
CA VAL A 61 18.93 10.51 -0.57
C VAL A 61 19.29 11.52 -1.67
N THR A 62 18.37 11.81 -2.60
CA THR A 62 18.63 12.65 -3.78
C THR A 62 17.98 14.03 -3.74
N ARG A 63 17.19 14.37 -2.71
CA ARG A 63 16.46 15.65 -2.61
C ARG A 63 16.53 16.27 -1.22
N PHE A 64 16.27 17.58 -1.17
CA PHE A 64 16.21 18.36 0.07
C PHE A 64 15.05 17.93 0.98
N TYR A 65 15.36 17.89 2.27
CA TYR A 65 14.46 17.46 3.33
C TYR A 65 13.64 18.64 3.89
N TYR A 66 12.39 18.41 4.26
CA TYR A 66 11.53 19.39 4.95
C TYR A 66 10.64 18.68 5.98
N PRO A 67 10.17 19.35 7.05
CA PRO A 67 9.56 18.68 8.21
C PRO A 67 8.32 17.81 7.90
N ALA A 68 7.47 18.25 6.98
CA ALA A 68 6.29 17.49 6.53
C ALA A 68 6.64 16.15 5.85
N LEU A 69 7.87 15.99 5.35
CA LEU A 69 8.34 14.76 4.74
C LEU A 69 8.47 13.62 5.77
N ILE A 70 8.75 13.93 7.04
CA ILE A 70 8.83 12.94 8.11
C ILE A 70 7.48 12.23 8.27
N GLY A 71 6.40 13.00 8.37
CA GLY A 71 5.04 12.46 8.51
C GLY A 71 4.67 11.54 7.35
N HIS A 72 5.04 11.94 6.12
CA HIS A 72 4.84 11.08 4.95
C HIS A 72 5.58 9.76 5.03
N ILE A 73 6.89 9.80 5.31
CA ILE A 73 7.73 8.60 5.36
C ILE A 73 7.20 7.63 6.42
N VAL A 74 6.91 8.13 7.62
CA VAL A 74 6.40 7.32 8.74
C VAL A 74 5.08 6.65 8.34
N MET A 75 4.14 7.41 7.77
CA MET A 75 2.86 6.86 7.33
C MET A 75 3.02 5.81 6.22
N MET A 76 3.92 6.03 5.25
CA MET A 76 4.18 5.06 4.18
C MET A 76 4.83 3.77 4.69
N VAL A 77 5.73 3.87 5.67
CA VAL A 77 6.34 2.70 6.32
C VAL A 77 5.30 1.92 7.14
N LEU A 78 4.44 2.63 7.88
CA LEU A 78 3.33 2.01 8.61
C LEU A 78 2.36 1.31 7.65
N ALA A 79 2.03 1.93 6.52
CA ALA A 79 1.19 1.32 5.48
C ALA A 79 1.79 0.00 4.97
N ALA A 80 3.08 0.01 4.61
CA ALA A 80 3.79 -1.17 4.14
C ALA A 80 3.88 -2.26 5.23
N GLY A 81 4.15 -1.86 6.46
CA GLY A 81 4.22 -2.74 7.62
C GLY A 81 2.89 -3.45 7.89
N VAL A 82 1.77 -2.72 7.94
CA VAL A 82 0.44 -3.29 8.21
C VAL A 82 -0.01 -4.20 7.06
N ALA A 83 0.15 -3.78 5.81
CA ALA A 83 -0.19 -4.60 4.66
C ALA A 83 0.58 -5.93 4.65
N GLN A 84 1.90 -5.88 4.85
CA GLN A 84 2.75 -7.07 4.90
C GLN A 84 2.43 -7.94 6.12
N ALA A 85 2.24 -7.35 7.31
CA ALA A 85 1.99 -8.09 8.54
C ALA A 85 0.68 -8.87 8.47
N THR A 86 -0.42 -8.21 8.09
CA THR A 86 -1.74 -8.85 7.99
C THR A 86 -1.77 -9.99 6.96
N LEU A 87 -1.17 -9.78 5.79
CA LEU A 87 -1.03 -10.83 4.77
C LEU A 87 -0.13 -11.97 5.24
N SER A 88 0.98 -11.65 5.92
CA SER A 88 1.95 -12.62 6.45
C SER A 88 1.36 -13.46 7.58
N ILE A 89 0.52 -12.87 8.43
CA ILE A 89 -0.21 -13.59 9.47
C ILE A 89 -1.28 -14.47 8.82
N ASN A 90 -2.05 -13.94 7.86
CA ASN A 90 -3.12 -14.70 7.22
C ASN A 90 -2.61 -15.95 6.48
N ARG A 91 -1.46 -15.85 5.77
CA ARG A 91 -0.87 -17.00 5.07
C ARG A 91 -0.35 -18.10 6.00
N ARG A 92 -0.10 -17.78 7.28
CA ARG A 92 0.39 -18.74 8.28
C ARG A 92 -0.75 -19.44 9.03
N LYS A 93 -2.00 -19.00 8.85
CA LYS A 93 -3.16 -19.64 9.49
C LYS A 93 -3.48 -20.98 8.82
N PRO A 94 -3.92 -22.01 9.57
CA PRO A 94 -4.39 -23.27 9.00
C PRO A 94 -5.56 -23.09 8.03
N GLN A 95 -6.42 -22.08 8.30
CA GLN A 95 -7.52 -21.69 7.45
C GLN A 95 -7.42 -20.17 7.18
N PRO A 96 -6.75 -19.77 6.08
CA PRO A 96 -6.66 -18.37 5.69
C PRO A 96 -8.05 -17.79 5.40
N ALA A 97 -8.29 -16.55 5.80
CA ALA A 97 -9.57 -15.87 5.64
C ALA A 97 -9.40 -14.51 4.97
N PHE A 98 -10.50 -13.94 4.46
CA PHE A 98 -10.48 -12.64 3.77
C PHE A 98 -10.47 -11.42 4.73
N VAL A 99 -10.92 -11.58 5.98
CA VAL A 99 -11.08 -10.47 6.94
C VAL A 99 -9.74 -9.80 7.25
N LEU A 100 -8.71 -10.56 7.59
CA LEU A 100 -7.44 -9.99 8.03
C LEU A 100 -6.70 -9.25 6.90
N PRO A 101 -6.59 -9.80 5.67
CA PRO A 101 -6.09 -9.04 4.51
C PRO A 101 -6.94 -7.82 4.18
N LEU A 102 -8.27 -7.91 4.24
CA LEU A 102 -9.17 -6.80 3.94
C LEU A 102 -8.93 -5.62 4.89
N VAL A 103 -8.91 -5.87 6.21
CA VAL A 103 -8.61 -4.86 7.22
C VAL A 103 -7.20 -4.30 7.02
N GLY A 104 -6.23 -5.16 6.72
CA GLY A 104 -4.86 -4.74 6.44
C GLY A 104 -4.75 -3.76 5.27
N VAL A 105 -5.41 -4.06 4.15
CA VAL A 105 -5.44 -3.19 2.96
C VAL A 105 -6.20 -1.88 3.24
N LEU A 106 -7.31 -1.94 3.97
CA LEU A 106 -8.06 -0.73 4.37
C LEU A 106 -7.19 0.21 5.22
N VAL A 107 -6.56 -0.32 6.26
CA VAL A 107 -5.71 0.47 7.17
C VAL A 107 -4.49 1.01 6.43
N SER A 108 -3.87 0.23 5.54
CA SER A 108 -2.74 0.72 4.75
C SER A 108 -3.14 1.83 3.78
N ILE A 109 -4.33 1.78 3.17
CA ILE A 109 -4.86 2.87 2.34
C ILE A 109 -5.05 4.14 3.17
N VAL A 110 -5.60 4.04 4.38
CA VAL A 110 -5.75 5.18 5.30
C VAL A 110 -4.40 5.82 5.60
N PHE A 111 -3.37 5.02 5.88
CA PHE A 111 -2.01 5.54 6.08
C PHE A 111 -1.43 6.18 4.82
N ILE A 112 -1.64 5.61 3.63
CA ILE A 112 -1.20 6.21 2.37
C ILE A 112 -1.83 7.60 2.19
N ILE A 113 -3.14 7.72 2.41
CA ILE A 113 -3.87 8.99 2.31
C ILE A 113 -3.33 10.00 3.32
N GLY A 114 -3.20 9.60 4.60
CA GLY A 114 -2.64 10.46 5.65
C GLY A 114 -1.22 10.93 5.35
N GLY A 115 -0.38 10.04 4.81
CA GLY A 115 0.98 10.38 4.38
C GLY A 115 0.99 11.39 3.23
N ILE A 116 0.08 11.27 2.26
CA ILE A 116 -0.02 12.24 1.14
C ILE A 116 -0.50 13.61 1.65
N MET A 117 -1.52 13.62 2.53
CA MET A 117 -2.03 14.83 3.15
C MET A 117 -0.99 15.55 4.01
N ALA A 118 -0.10 14.81 4.69
CA ALA A 118 0.99 15.38 5.49
C ALA A 118 1.95 16.25 4.66
N ILE A 119 2.08 15.99 3.34
CA ILE A 119 2.88 16.80 2.42
C ILE A 119 2.11 18.04 1.90
N GLY A 120 0.82 18.19 2.25
CA GLY A 120 -0.03 19.26 1.73
C GLY A 120 -0.33 19.12 0.23
N ARG A 121 -0.18 17.91 -0.32
CA ARG A 121 -0.47 17.60 -1.73
C ARG A 121 -1.77 16.83 -1.85
N GLY A 122 -2.52 17.06 -2.92
CA GLY A 122 -3.71 16.28 -3.23
C GLY A 122 -3.35 14.83 -3.62
N VAL A 123 -4.22 13.88 -3.23
CA VAL A 123 -4.05 12.44 -3.53
C VAL A 123 -3.93 12.17 -5.03
N PHE A 124 -4.49 13.05 -5.87
CA PHE A 124 -4.43 12.95 -7.35
C PHE A 124 -3.51 13.98 -8.02
N THR A 125 -2.85 14.86 -7.26
CA THR A 125 -2.03 15.93 -7.84
C THR A 125 -0.65 15.38 -8.21
N SER A 126 -0.39 15.21 -9.51
CA SER A 126 0.96 14.98 -10.06
C SER A 126 1.47 16.30 -10.63
N THR A 127 2.20 17.08 -9.84
CA THR A 127 2.92 18.23 -10.39
C THR A 127 4.15 17.70 -11.13
N ALA A 128 3.99 17.49 -12.44
CA ALA A 128 5.08 17.63 -13.38
C ALA A 128 5.40 19.12 -13.48
N MET A 129 6.43 19.55 -12.74
CA MET A 129 7.20 20.76 -13.02
C MET A 129 8.66 20.41 -12.77
#